data_AF-A0AA39U8B3-F1
#
_entry.id   AF-A0AA39U8B3-F1
#
_cell.length_a   1.000
_cell.length_b   1.000
_cell.length_c   1.000
_cell.angle_alpha   90.00
_cell.angle_beta   90.00
_cell.angle_gamma   90.00
#
_symmetry.space_group_name_H-M   'P 1'
#
loop_
_entity.id
_entity.type
_entity.pdbx_description
1 polymer ?
#
loop_
_entity_poly.entity_id
_entity_poly.type
_entity_poly.pdbx_seq_one_letter_code
_entity_poly.pdbx_strand_id
1 'polypeptide(L)'
;MDHLELMHHFSAVTTRELSVGPLAFEVWNTTVPQIALSHEFVMHGILATSALHLAHQRPEQRQAYWKRAAIHQNRALQLLQIAMAHPTRDNADALFVFSMIICYLASAAPSTADDLMDEIPLGQAIHSLHMLRGVRLILEAVKHWVEQGPLAQVLRWYPGHIQSNPTFRDPDTEEHFSKLLVFCSTTPNLNKDTEMDDVEIYAAAASSLRASFLKVESVPEGDPNTPPIWHWAVRLPATHVITGG
;
A
#
# COMPACT_ATOMS: atom_id res chain seq x y z
N MET A 1 -13.02 1.45 26.09
CA MET A 1 -12.78 2.85 25.65
C MET A 1 -11.85 2.89 24.44
N ASP A 2 -10.95 1.93 24.29
CA ASP A 2 -9.91 1.86 23.26
C ASP A 2 -10.41 1.92 21.82
N HIS A 3 -11.50 1.23 21.45
CA HIS A 3 -12.05 1.33 20.08
C HIS A 3 -12.66 2.70 19.78
N LEU A 4 -13.26 3.35 20.78
CA LEU A 4 -13.84 4.69 20.62
C LEU A 4 -12.76 5.74 20.44
N GLU A 5 -11.64 5.63 21.18
CA GLU A 5 -10.46 6.48 20.97
C GLU A 5 -9.95 6.35 19.52
N LEU A 6 -9.73 5.12 19.04
CA LEU A 6 -9.22 4.87 17.69
C LEU A 6 -10.20 5.36 16.61
N MET A 7 -11.49 5.12 16.77
CA MET A 7 -12.51 5.57 15.82
C MET A 7 -12.67 7.10 15.81
N HIS A 8 -12.57 7.73 16.99
CA HIS A 8 -12.54 9.18 17.09
C HIS A 8 -11.29 9.76 16.41
N HIS A 9 -10.12 9.18 16.69
CA HIS A 9 -8.86 9.59 16.06
C HIS A 9 -8.90 9.42 14.54
N PHE A 10 -9.49 8.33 14.07
CA PHE A 10 -9.73 8.10 12.65
C PHE A 10 -10.45 9.30 12.02
N SER A 11 -11.65 9.59 12.56
CA SER A 11 -12.57 10.59 12.00
C SER A 11 -12.03 12.01 12.15
N ALA A 12 -11.37 12.31 13.26
CA ALA A 12 -10.90 13.66 13.58
C ALA A 12 -9.57 14.03 12.92
N VAL A 13 -8.67 13.05 12.74
CA VAL A 13 -7.28 13.30 12.36
C VAL A 13 -6.85 12.44 11.18
N THR A 14 -6.96 11.11 11.29
CA THR A 14 -6.40 10.18 10.28
C THR A 14 -7.02 10.37 8.90
N THR A 15 -8.34 10.63 8.81
CA THR A 15 -9.01 10.88 7.52
C THR A 15 -8.40 12.03 6.74
N ARG A 16 -7.93 13.08 7.42
CA ARG A 16 -7.28 14.24 6.78
C ARG A 16 -5.93 13.88 6.19
N GLU A 17 -5.13 13.10 6.91
CA GLU A 17 -3.80 12.65 6.46
C GLU A 17 -3.90 11.62 5.32
N LEU A 18 -4.93 10.77 5.33
CA LEU A 18 -5.16 9.78 4.26
C LEU A 18 -5.67 10.41 2.96
N SER A 19 -6.25 11.61 3.03
CA SER A 19 -7.03 12.18 1.94
C SER A 19 -6.26 13.26 1.18
N VAL A 20 -6.13 13.07 -0.13
CA VAL A 20 -5.70 14.14 -1.05
C VAL A 20 -6.91 14.54 -1.87
N GLY A 21 -7.40 15.75 -1.61
CA GLY A 21 -8.56 16.32 -2.29
C GLY A 21 -9.90 16.04 -1.60
N PRO A 22 -10.96 16.82 -1.96
CA PRO A 22 -12.26 16.75 -1.29
C PRO A 22 -12.96 15.40 -1.44
N LEU A 23 -12.80 14.74 -2.59
CA LEU A 23 -13.42 13.45 -2.85
C LEU A 23 -12.83 12.35 -1.96
N ALA A 24 -11.51 12.28 -1.86
CA ALA A 24 -10.84 11.35 -0.95
C ALA A 24 -11.28 11.59 0.50
N PHE A 25 -11.38 12.86 0.90
CA PHE A 25 -11.84 13.22 2.23
C PHE A 25 -13.27 12.72 2.49
N GLU A 26 -14.21 12.94 1.56
CA GLU A 26 -15.58 12.47 1.71
C GLU A 26 -15.65 10.93 1.82
N VAL A 27 -14.90 10.22 0.98
CA VAL A 27 -14.83 8.75 1.01
C VAL A 27 -14.29 8.25 2.34
N TRP A 28 -13.15 8.76 2.80
CA TRP A 28 -12.53 8.32 4.05
C TRP A 28 -13.31 8.74 5.28
N ASN A 29 -13.91 9.93 5.27
CA ASN A 29 -14.60 10.49 6.43
C ASN A 29 -16.04 10.01 6.58
N THR A 30 -16.69 9.59 5.49
CA THR A 30 -18.13 9.23 5.50
C THR A 30 -18.36 7.82 4.99
N THR A 31 -18.00 7.55 3.73
CA THR A 31 -18.35 6.29 3.05
C THR A 31 -17.67 5.09 3.71
N VAL A 32 -16.38 5.19 3.99
CA VAL A 32 -15.60 4.11 4.62
C VAL A 32 -16.12 3.76 6.01
N PRO A 33 -16.37 4.72 6.93
CA PRO A 33 -17.06 4.45 8.19
C PRO A 33 -18.43 3.78 8.03
N GLN A 34 -19.27 4.22 7.09
CA GLN A 34 -20.58 3.63 6.87
C GLN A 34 -20.48 2.17 6.43
N ILE A 35 -19.55 1.86 5.52
CA ILE A 35 -19.25 0.47 5.12
C ILE A 35 -18.76 -0.34 6.32
N ALA A 36 -17.89 0.24 7.14
CA ALA A 36 -17.33 -0.42 8.33
C ALA A 36 -18.39 -0.82 9.37
N LEU A 37 -19.51 -0.10 9.45
CA LEU A 37 -20.61 -0.48 10.35
C LEU A 37 -21.27 -1.81 9.95
N SER A 38 -21.22 -2.18 8.67
CA SER A 38 -21.80 -3.43 8.16
C SER A 38 -20.76 -4.54 7.94
N HIS A 39 -19.48 -4.19 7.93
CA HIS A 39 -18.39 -5.12 7.61
C HIS A 39 -17.26 -5.03 8.65
N GLU A 40 -17.24 -5.96 9.60
CA GLU A 40 -16.32 -5.99 10.76
C GLU A 40 -14.83 -5.96 10.34
N PHE A 41 -14.46 -6.58 9.22
CA PHE A 41 -13.08 -6.53 8.72
C PHE A 41 -12.64 -5.12 8.34
N VAL A 42 -13.53 -4.31 7.76
CA VAL A 42 -13.26 -2.90 7.43
C VAL A 42 -13.11 -2.08 8.71
N MET A 43 -13.98 -2.30 9.71
CA MET A 43 -13.86 -1.66 11.02
C MET A 43 -12.51 -1.93 11.67
N HIS A 44 -12.08 -3.20 11.70
CA HIS A 44 -10.76 -3.52 12.23
C HIS A 44 -9.62 -2.90 11.41
N GLY A 45 -9.76 -2.79 10.09
CA GLY A 45 -8.84 -2.04 9.25
C GLY A 45 -8.69 -0.58 9.70
N ILE A 46 -9.81 0.13 9.88
CA ILE A 46 -9.85 1.53 10.36
C ILE A 46 -9.15 1.68 11.71
N LEU A 47 -9.44 0.78 12.65
CA LEU A 47 -8.86 0.80 13.99
C LEU A 47 -7.35 0.52 13.94
N ALA A 48 -6.90 -0.40 13.08
CA ALA A 48 -5.48 -0.67 12.87
C ALA A 48 -4.75 0.55 12.30
N THR A 49 -5.29 1.19 11.27
CA THR A 49 -4.71 2.40 10.67
C THR A 49 -4.60 3.54 11.69
N SER A 50 -5.63 3.73 12.51
CA SER A 50 -5.63 4.76 13.55
C SER A 50 -4.64 4.48 14.66
N ALA A 51 -4.47 3.21 15.04
CA ALA A 51 -3.47 2.81 16.01
C ALA A 51 -2.05 3.04 15.47
N LEU A 52 -1.75 2.71 14.20
CA LEU A 52 -0.45 3.03 13.60
C LEU A 52 -0.20 4.54 13.54
N HIS A 53 -1.21 5.32 13.18
CA HIS A 53 -1.09 6.77 13.15
C HIS A 53 -0.80 7.35 14.55
N LEU A 54 -1.48 6.86 15.60
CA LEU A 54 -1.19 7.24 16.97
C LEU A 54 0.21 6.79 17.42
N ALA A 55 0.69 5.62 16.98
CA ALA A 55 2.05 5.17 17.28
C ALA A 55 3.12 6.11 16.69
N HIS A 56 2.82 6.73 15.55
CA HIS A 56 3.66 7.76 14.95
C HIS A 56 3.59 9.08 15.72
N GLN A 57 2.39 9.55 16.06
CA GLN A 57 2.17 10.82 16.76
C GLN A 57 2.56 10.82 18.24
N ARG A 58 2.59 9.63 18.88
CA ARG A 58 2.89 9.44 20.31
C ARG A 58 4.06 8.45 20.47
N PRO A 59 5.31 8.88 20.17
CA PRO A 59 6.48 8.01 20.24
C PRO A 59 6.65 7.31 21.59
N GLU A 60 6.25 7.95 22.68
CA GLU A 60 6.32 7.43 24.04
C GLU A 60 5.36 6.26 24.31
N GLN A 61 4.31 6.11 23.49
CA GLN A 61 3.33 5.02 23.56
C GLN A 61 3.36 4.12 22.31
N ARG A 62 4.37 4.30 21.45
CA ARG A 62 4.47 3.66 20.13
C ARG A 62 4.29 2.15 20.18
N GLN A 63 4.99 1.47 21.09
CA GLN A 63 4.91 0.01 21.21
C GLN A 63 3.50 -0.48 21.58
N ALA A 64 2.79 0.25 22.45
CA ALA A 64 1.43 -0.09 22.84
C ALA A 64 0.46 0.05 21.65
N TYR A 65 0.59 1.14 20.88
CA TYR A 65 -0.23 1.35 19.69
C TYR A 65 0.10 0.40 18.54
N TRP A 66 1.37 0.03 18.34
CA TRP A 66 1.76 -1.02 17.40
C TRP A 66 1.13 -2.37 17.74
N LYS A 67 1.14 -2.75 19.03
CA LYS A 67 0.47 -3.98 19.48
C LYS A 67 -1.03 -3.93 19.18
N ARG A 68 -1.69 -2.79 19.43
CA ARG A 68 -3.12 -2.59 19.10
C ARG A 68 -3.38 -2.70 17.60
N ALA A 69 -2.51 -2.09 16.78
CA ALA A 69 -2.60 -2.18 15.32
C ALA A 69 -2.49 -3.63 14.84
N ALA A 70 -1.50 -4.38 15.33
CA ALA A 70 -1.30 -5.78 14.95
C ALA A 70 -2.50 -6.67 15.32
N ILE A 71 -3.10 -6.46 16.51
CA ILE A 71 -4.31 -7.19 16.93
C ILE A 71 -5.46 -6.95 15.94
N HIS A 72 -5.72 -5.69 15.60
CA HIS A 72 -6.78 -5.33 14.67
C HIS A 72 -6.49 -5.79 13.24
N GLN A 73 -5.27 -5.64 12.75
CA GLN A 73 -4.86 -6.10 11.42
C GLN A 73 -5.03 -7.62 11.28
N ASN A 74 -4.58 -8.40 12.26
CA ASN A 74 -4.73 -9.86 12.25
C ASN A 74 -6.21 -10.27 12.23
N ARG A 75 -7.04 -9.63 13.05
CA ARG A 75 -8.48 -9.88 13.09
C ARG A 75 -9.16 -9.52 11.75
N ALA A 76 -8.78 -8.39 11.18
CA ALA A 76 -9.30 -7.94 9.90
C ALA A 76 -8.95 -8.93 8.77
N LEU A 77 -7.71 -9.43 8.73
CA LEU A 77 -7.26 -10.41 7.73
C LEU A 77 -8.00 -11.74 7.83
N GLN A 78 -8.25 -12.24 9.04
CA GLN A 78 -9.05 -13.46 9.24
C GLN A 78 -10.47 -13.31 8.70
N LEU A 79 -11.12 -12.19 9.00
CA LEU A 79 -12.49 -11.90 8.53
C LEU A 79 -12.53 -11.64 7.02
N LEU A 80 -11.50 -10.97 6.48
CA LEU A 80 -11.33 -10.79 5.04
C LEU A 80 -11.28 -12.14 4.31
N GLN A 81 -10.49 -13.10 4.81
CA GLN A 81 -10.38 -14.42 4.19
C GLN A 81 -11.75 -15.11 4.06
N ILE A 82 -12.60 -14.99 5.09
CA ILE A 82 -13.96 -15.51 5.08
C ILE A 82 -14.82 -14.78 4.03
N ALA A 83 -14.75 -13.46 3.98
CA ALA A 83 -15.50 -12.66 3.01
C ALA A 83 -15.06 -12.92 1.56
N MET A 84 -13.75 -13.11 1.33
CA MET A 84 -13.14 -13.40 0.04
C MET A 84 -13.46 -14.81 -0.48
N ALA A 85 -13.85 -15.75 0.38
CA ALA A 85 -14.29 -17.07 -0.05
C ALA A 85 -15.58 -17.01 -0.87
N HIS A 86 -16.41 -15.97 -0.67
CA HIS A 86 -17.67 -15.77 -1.38
C HIS A 86 -17.85 -14.29 -1.76
N PRO A 87 -17.13 -13.78 -2.78
CA PRO A 87 -17.32 -12.43 -3.27
C PRO A 87 -18.73 -12.28 -3.86
N THR A 88 -19.43 -11.22 -3.46
CA THR A 88 -20.78 -10.88 -3.91
C THR A 88 -20.86 -9.38 -4.15
N ARG A 89 -21.93 -8.93 -4.81
CA ARG A 89 -22.16 -7.49 -4.98
C ARG A 89 -22.24 -6.74 -3.65
N ASP A 90 -22.83 -7.37 -2.62
CA ASP A 90 -23.06 -6.73 -1.32
C ASP A 90 -21.76 -6.51 -0.52
N ASN A 91 -20.73 -7.35 -0.72
CA ASN A 91 -19.45 -7.19 -0.05
C ASN A 91 -18.35 -6.59 -0.93
N ALA A 92 -18.62 -6.34 -2.22
CA ALA A 92 -17.65 -5.85 -3.19
C ALA A 92 -16.99 -4.52 -2.76
N ASP A 93 -17.80 -3.55 -2.36
CA ASP A 93 -17.31 -2.23 -1.91
C ASP A 93 -16.48 -2.36 -0.63
N ALA A 94 -16.88 -3.24 0.29
CA ALA A 94 -16.14 -3.48 1.53
C ALA A 94 -14.78 -4.14 1.28
N LEU A 95 -14.75 -5.15 0.40
CA LEU A 95 -13.51 -5.79 -0.05
C LEU A 95 -12.58 -4.78 -0.73
N PHE A 96 -13.12 -3.95 -1.61
CA PHE A 96 -12.37 -2.89 -2.28
C PHE A 96 -11.79 -1.86 -1.30
N VAL A 97 -12.60 -1.33 -0.39
CA VAL A 97 -12.15 -0.40 0.67
C VAL A 97 -11.06 -1.04 1.52
N PHE A 98 -11.24 -2.31 1.90
CA PHE A 98 -10.23 -2.98 2.70
C PHE A 98 -8.92 -3.16 1.95
N SER A 99 -8.96 -3.36 0.63
CA SER A 99 -7.76 -3.39 -0.22
C SER A 99 -6.99 -2.06 -0.17
N MET A 100 -7.71 -0.92 -0.13
CA MET A 100 -7.09 0.40 0.10
C MET A 100 -6.48 0.46 1.50
N ILE A 101 -7.19 0.00 2.54
CA ILE A 101 -6.63 -0.03 3.91
C ILE A 101 -5.36 -0.88 3.98
N ILE A 102 -5.32 -2.04 3.33
CA ILE A 102 -4.13 -2.91 3.27
C ILE A 102 -2.93 -2.16 2.71
N CYS A 103 -3.11 -1.41 1.61
CA CYS A 103 -2.02 -0.62 1.05
C CYS A 103 -1.47 0.40 2.06
N TYR A 104 -2.34 1.07 2.85
CA TYR A 104 -1.88 1.96 3.93
C TYR A 104 -1.22 1.23 5.10
N LEU A 105 -1.68 0.05 5.46
CA LEU A 105 -1.10 -0.73 6.56
C LEU A 105 0.26 -1.34 6.19
N ALA A 106 0.38 -1.87 4.97
CA ALA A 106 1.67 -2.30 4.39
C ALA A 106 2.65 -1.13 4.30
N SER A 107 2.10 0.09 4.30
CA SER A 107 2.82 1.33 4.21
C SER A 107 3.29 1.89 5.54
N ALA A 108 2.41 1.93 6.53
CA ALA A 108 2.74 2.37 7.87
C ALA A 108 3.58 1.34 8.66
N ALA A 109 4.11 0.29 8.01
CA ALA A 109 4.91 -0.74 8.65
C ALA A 109 6.17 -0.12 9.31
N PRO A 110 6.50 -0.49 10.56
CA PRO A 110 7.55 0.16 11.32
C PRO A 110 8.95 0.06 10.69
N SER A 111 9.52 1.17 10.26
CA SER A 111 10.98 1.34 10.38
C SER A 111 11.28 1.49 11.87
N THR A 112 11.99 0.53 12.47
CA THR A 112 12.45 0.61 13.85
C THR A 112 13.29 1.89 13.98
N ALA A 113 12.81 2.84 14.80
CA ALA A 113 13.42 4.17 14.89
C ALA A 113 14.78 4.21 15.60
N ASP A 114 15.35 3.05 15.99
CA ASP A 114 16.76 2.94 16.39
C ASP A 114 17.69 2.74 15.18
N ASP A 115 17.13 2.41 14.02
CA ASP A 115 17.86 2.09 12.79
C ASP A 115 17.78 3.26 11.80
N LEU A 116 18.13 4.46 12.24
CA LEU A 116 18.33 5.59 11.31
C LEU A 116 19.55 5.37 10.38
N MET A 117 20.19 4.20 10.43
CA MET A 117 21.22 3.73 9.51
C MET A 117 21.02 2.30 8.96
N ASP A 118 20.02 1.52 9.38
CA ASP A 118 19.92 0.11 8.99
C ASP A 118 18.69 -0.21 8.12
N GLU A 119 18.92 -1.11 7.16
CA GLU A 119 18.02 -1.57 6.11
C GLU A 119 16.63 -1.96 6.65
N ILE A 120 15.56 -1.75 5.86
CA ILE A 120 14.25 -2.34 6.17
C ILE A 120 14.46 -3.85 6.32
N PRO A 121 14.15 -4.46 7.48
CA PRO A 121 14.36 -5.88 7.66
C PRO A 121 13.64 -6.66 6.56
N LEU A 122 14.35 -7.54 5.86
CA LEU A 122 13.84 -8.28 4.70
C LEU A 122 12.47 -8.93 4.97
N GLY A 123 12.26 -9.45 6.18
CA GLY A 123 10.98 -10.04 6.59
C GLY A 123 9.81 -9.04 6.58
N GLN A 124 10.03 -7.78 6.90
CA GLN A 124 9.02 -6.72 6.82
C GLN A 124 8.71 -6.35 5.37
N ALA A 125 9.74 -6.20 4.54
CA ALA A 125 9.57 -5.95 3.11
C ALA A 125 8.76 -7.08 2.44
N ILE A 126 9.10 -8.34 2.74
CA ILE A 126 8.35 -9.52 2.27
C ILE A 126 6.91 -9.50 2.78
N HIS A 127 6.67 -9.14 4.04
CA HIS A 127 5.32 -9.03 4.59
C HIS A 127 4.48 -7.98 3.84
N SER A 128 5.03 -6.79 3.61
CA SER A 128 4.36 -5.73 2.84
C SER A 128 4.09 -6.17 1.40
N LEU A 129 5.03 -6.86 0.74
CA LEU A 129 4.83 -7.41 -0.60
C LEU A 129 3.72 -8.47 -0.64
N HIS A 130 3.65 -9.37 0.35
CA HIS A 130 2.56 -10.35 0.43
C HIS A 130 1.19 -9.68 0.63
N MET A 131 1.13 -8.65 1.47
CA MET A 131 -0.08 -7.86 1.69
C MET A 131 -0.53 -7.16 0.39
N LEU A 132 0.39 -6.53 -0.32
CA LEU A 132 0.12 -5.88 -1.62
C LEU A 132 -0.26 -6.88 -2.72
N ARG A 133 0.29 -8.10 -2.72
CA ARG A 133 -0.15 -9.16 -3.64
C ARG A 133 -1.60 -9.54 -3.41
N GLY A 134 -2.05 -9.59 -2.16
CA GLY A 134 -3.44 -9.84 -1.79
C GLY A 134 -4.40 -8.78 -2.34
N VAL A 135 -3.98 -7.51 -2.36
CA VAL A 135 -4.78 -6.39 -2.91
C VAL A 135 -5.15 -6.64 -4.37
N ARG A 136 -4.21 -7.10 -5.20
CA ARG A 136 -4.49 -7.39 -6.62
C ARG A 136 -5.58 -8.44 -6.81
N LEU A 137 -5.53 -9.52 -6.03
CA LEU A 137 -6.53 -10.60 -6.09
C LEU A 137 -7.92 -10.10 -5.70
N ILE A 138 -8.00 -9.24 -4.68
CA ILE A 138 -9.26 -8.61 -4.27
C ILE A 138 -9.81 -7.77 -5.41
N LEU A 139 -9.00 -6.89 -6.00
CA LEU A 139 -9.42 -6.02 -7.09
C LEU A 139 -9.94 -6.82 -8.28
N GLU A 140 -9.20 -7.83 -8.73
CA GLU A 140 -9.60 -8.68 -9.86
C GLU A 140 -10.96 -9.36 -9.60
N ALA A 141 -11.22 -9.78 -8.35
CA ALA A 141 -12.49 -10.42 -7.98
C ALA A 141 -13.69 -9.45 -7.98
N VAL A 142 -13.52 -8.22 -7.48
CA VAL A 142 -14.67 -7.32 -7.21
C VAL A 142 -14.82 -6.16 -8.19
N LYS A 143 -13.83 -5.91 -9.05
CA LYS A 143 -13.76 -4.73 -9.94
C LYS A 143 -15.08 -4.44 -10.67
N HIS A 144 -15.64 -5.43 -11.34
CA HIS A 144 -16.84 -5.26 -12.16
C HIS A 144 -18.09 -4.78 -11.38
N TRP A 145 -18.21 -5.14 -10.10
CA TRP A 145 -19.28 -4.63 -9.24
C TRP A 145 -18.99 -3.21 -8.73
N VAL A 146 -17.74 -2.95 -8.34
CA VAL A 146 -17.29 -1.63 -7.85
C VAL A 146 -17.44 -0.56 -8.95
N GLU A 147 -17.16 -0.90 -10.21
CA GLU A 147 -17.35 -0.03 -11.38
C GLU A 147 -18.80 0.43 -11.58
N GLN A 148 -19.77 -0.32 -11.06
CA GLN A 148 -21.20 -0.01 -11.14
C GLN A 148 -21.74 0.63 -9.85
N GLY A 149 -20.87 0.84 -8.85
CA GLY A 149 -21.21 1.25 -7.50
C GLY A 149 -20.78 2.69 -7.17
N PRO A 150 -21.02 3.11 -5.92
CA PRO A 150 -20.67 4.45 -5.44
C PRO A 150 -19.16 4.72 -5.40
N LEU A 151 -18.35 3.67 -5.40
CA LEU A 151 -16.87 3.75 -5.38
C LEU A 151 -16.25 3.68 -6.79
N ALA A 152 -17.04 3.71 -7.87
CA ALA A 152 -16.52 3.65 -9.24
C ALA A 152 -15.50 4.76 -9.56
N GLN A 153 -15.72 5.97 -9.03
CA GLN A 153 -14.79 7.09 -9.19
C GLN A 153 -13.48 6.92 -8.42
N VAL A 154 -13.53 6.20 -7.30
CA VAL A 154 -12.36 5.85 -6.47
C VAL A 154 -11.51 4.79 -7.17
N LEU A 155 -12.12 3.89 -7.94
CA LEU A 155 -11.37 2.89 -8.70
C LEU A 155 -10.43 3.50 -9.76
N ARG A 156 -10.78 4.69 -10.28
CA ARG A 156 -9.93 5.43 -11.24
C ARG A 156 -8.58 5.84 -10.66
N TRP A 157 -8.46 5.82 -9.34
CA TRP A 157 -7.23 6.07 -8.64
C TRP A 157 -6.20 4.93 -8.75
N TYR A 158 -6.61 3.75 -9.20
CA TYR A 158 -5.70 2.62 -9.36
C TYR A 158 -4.88 2.78 -10.66
N PRO A 159 -3.53 2.66 -10.62
CA PRO A 159 -2.64 2.88 -11.77
C PRO A 159 -2.95 2.03 -13.01
N GLY A 160 -3.69 0.92 -12.85
CA GLY A 160 -4.17 0.11 -13.97
C GLY A 160 -5.17 0.82 -14.91
N HIS A 161 -5.71 1.97 -14.51
CA HIS A 161 -6.60 2.80 -15.33
C HIS A 161 -5.90 3.95 -16.08
N ILE A 162 -4.59 4.15 -15.86
CA ILE A 162 -3.82 5.20 -16.53
C ILE A 162 -3.36 4.69 -17.91
N GLN A 163 -3.94 5.23 -18.99
CA GLN A 163 -3.65 4.87 -20.39
C GLN A 163 -2.48 5.67 -21.02
N SER A 164 -1.72 6.45 -20.25
CA SER A 164 -0.58 7.19 -20.80
C SER A 164 0.60 6.27 -21.06
N ASN A 165 1.38 6.55 -22.11
CA ASN A 165 2.68 5.94 -22.36
C ASN A 165 3.69 6.64 -21.42
N PRO A 166 4.01 6.07 -20.26
CA PRO A 166 4.69 6.80 -19.20
C PRO A 166 6.20 6.87 -19.49
N THR A 167 6.79 8.07 -19.41
CA THR A 167 8.24 8.29 -19.48
C THR A 167 8.75 8.67 -18.10
N PHE A 168 9.99 8.28 -17.77
CA PHE A 168 10.61 8.73 -16.54
C PHE A 168 10.76 10.25 -16.53
N ARG A 169 10.54 10.88 -15.38
CA ARG A 169 10.84 12.31 -15.18
C ARG A 169 12.33 12.56 -14.97
N ASP A 170 12.98 11.61 -14.32
CA ASP A 170 14.40 11.64 -13.99
C ASP A 170 15.20 10.64 -14.85
N PRO A 171 16.12 11.11 -15.72
CA PRO A 171 16.99 10.25 -16.52
C PRO A 171 17.87 9.31 -15.67
N ASP A 172 18.28 9.74 -14.48
CA ASP A 172 19.14 8.94 -13.61
C ASP A 172 18.36 7.71 -13.09
N THR A 173 17.09 7.89 -12.71
CA THR A 173 16.19 6.79 -12.33
C THR A 173 15.98 5.79 -13.48
N GLU A 174 15.82 6.26 -14.72
CA GLU A 174 15.75 5.37 -15.88
C GLU A 174 17.03 4.55 -16.08
N GLU A 175 18.19 5.19 -15.91
CA GLU A 175 19.50 4.53 -16.00
C GLU A 175 19.67 3.47 -14.90
N HIS A 176 19.26 3.75 -13.66
CA HIS A 176 19.31 2.78 -12.56
C HIS A 176 18.47 1.54 -12.83
N PHE A 177 17.23 1.70 -13.30
CA PHE A 177 16.39 0.56 -13.68
C PHE A 177 16.97 -0.24 -14.85
N SER A 178 17.60 0.45 -15.81
CA SER A 178 18.26 -0.20 -16.94
C SER A 178 19.45 -1.03 -16.47
N LYS A 179 20.28 -0.50 -15.55
CA LYS A 179 21.37 -1.24 -14.90
C LYS A 179 20.88 -2.44 -14.11
N LEU A 180 19.79 -2.28 -13.34
CA LEU A 180 19.18 -3.36 -12.57
C LEU A 180 18.66 -4.48 -13.48
N LEU A 181 17.99 -4.14 -14.58
CA LEU A 181 17.48 -5.13 -15.54
C LEU A 181 18.61 -5.91 -16.21
N VAL A 182 19.67 -5.21 -16.62
CA VAL A 182 20.88 -5.85 -17.15
C VAL A 182 21.46 -6.78 -16.09
N PHE A 183 21.69 -6.29 -14.88
CA PHE A 183 22.21 -7.09 -13.77
C PHE A 183 21.36 -8.35 -13.48
N CYS A 184 20.03 -8.22 -13.43
CA CYS A 184 19.14 -9.37 -13.22
C CYS A 184 19.16 -10.37 -14.39
N SER A 185 19.49 -9.94 -15.60
CA SER A 185 19.47 -10.78 -16.82
C SER A 185 20.85 -11.35 -17.19
N THR A 186 21.94 -10.70 -16.78
CA THR A 186 23.31 -11.01 -17.23
C THR A 186 24.20 -11.59 -16.15
N THR A 187 23.76 -11.70 -14.89
CA THR A 187 24.60 -12.22 -13.80
C THR A 187 24.29 -13.71 -13.59
N PRO A 188 25.13 -14.65 -14.07
CA PRO A 188 24.99 -16.04 -13.70
C PRO A 188 25.63 -16.20 -12.31
N ASN A 189 24.82 -16.49 -11.29
CA ASN A 189 25.17 -16.62 -9.87
C ASN A 189 25.15 -15.30 -9.08
N LEU A 190 23.97 -14.92 -8.58
CA LEU A 190 23.85 -14.17 -7.32
C LEU A 190 24.36 -15.00 -6.12
N ASN A 191 24.38 -16.33 -6.26
CA ASN A 191 25.07 -17.34 -5.46
C ASN A 191 25.30 -18.59 -6.32
N LYS A 192 26.28 -19.45 -6.00
CA LYS A 192 26.57 -20.71 -6.74
C LYS A 192 25.38 -21.68 -6.90
N ASP A 193 24.28 -21.41 -6.20
CA ASP A 193 23.04 -22.20 -6.18
C ASP A 193 21.88 -21.51 -6.94
N THR A 194 22.13 -20.45 -7.72
CA THR A 194 21.05 -19.73 -8.44
C THR A 194 20.68 -20.48 -9.72
N GLU A 195 19.46 -21.02 -9.79
CA GLU A 195 18.97 -21.74 -10.96
C GLU A 195 18.58 -20.78 -12.10
N MET A 196 18.51 -21.27 -13.33
CA MET A 196 18.18 -20.43 -14.50
C MET A 196 16.76 -19.83 -14.40
N ASP A 197 15.84 -20.53 -13.73
CA ASP A 197 14.49 -20.05 -13.43
C ASP A 197 14.48 -18.84 -12.49
N ASP A 198 15.44 -18.73 -11.56
CA ASP A 198 15.55 -17.59 -10.64
C ASP A 198 15.94 -16.31 -11.37
N VAL A 199 16.81 -16.41 -12.38
CA VAL A 199 17.25 -15.28 -13.22
C VAL A 199 16.06 -14.69 -13.98
N GLU A 200 15.21 -15.54 -14.55
CA GLU A 200 13.98 -15.11 -15.22
C GLU A 200 13.00 -14.45 -14.25
N ILE A 201 12.86 -14.99 -13.03
CA ILE A 201 12.03 -14.42 -11.96
C ILE A 201 12.53 -13.03 -11.55
N TYR A 202 13.85 -12.86 -11.35
CA TYR A 202 14.43 -11.56 -10.97
C TYR A 202 14.27 -10.52 -12.08
N ALA A 203 14.51 -10.89 -13.35
CA ALA A 203 14.31 -10.00 -14.49
C ALA A 203 12.85 -9.59 -14.65
N ALA A 204 11.90 -10.51 -14.45
CA ALA A 204 10.48 -10.22 -14.46
C ALA A 204 10.07 -9.29 -13.30
N ALA A 205 10.60 -9.51 -12.10
CA ALA A 205 10.35 -8.68 -10.93
C ALA A 205 10.87 -7.24 -11.14
N ALA A 206 12.12 -7.08 -11.61
CA ALA A 206 12.71 -5.79 -11.93
C ALA A 206 11.93 -5.05 -13.03
N SER A 207 11.44 -5.76 -14.05
CA SER A 207 10.60 -5.18 -15.10
C SER A 207 9.26 -4.70 -14.56
N SER A 208 8.63 -5.48 -13.68
CA SER A 208 7.37 -5.12 -13.03
C SER A 208 7.52 -3.91 -12.12
N LEU A 209 8.63 -3.82 -11.38
CA LEU A 209 8.97 -2.68 -10.53
C LEU A 209 9.18 -1.42 -11.38
N ARG A 210 9.94 -1.51 -12.48
CA ARG A 210 10.15 -0.40 -13.44
C ARG A 210 8.82 0.12 -13.99
N ALA A 211 7.94 -0.77 -14.44
CA ALA A 211 6.63 -0.40 -14.98
C ALA A 211 5.72 0.25 -13.92
N SER A 212 5.82 -0.18 -12.67
CA SER A 212 5.08 0.41 -11.55
C SER A 212 5.60 1.81 -11.21
N PHE A 213 6.92 2.01 -11.22
CA PHE A 213 7.55 3.31 -10.98
C PHE A 213 7.15 4.34 -12.05
N LEU A 214 7.21 3.95 -13.32
CA LEU A 214 6.78 4.78 -14.45
C LEU A 214 5.33 5.25 -14.34
N LYS A 215 4.42 4.35 -13.95
CA LYS A 215 3.01 4.68 -13.79
C LYS A 215 2.76 5.69 -12.67
N VAL A 216 3.62 5.73 -11.65
CA VAL A 216 3.52 6.72 -10.56
C VAL A 216 4.11 8.06 -11.01
N GLU A 217 5.25 8.07 -11.71
CA GLU A 217 5.83 9.31 -12.23
C GLU A 217 4.97 9.98 -13.32
N SER A 218 4.20 9.20 -14.08
CA SER A 218 3.29 9.75 -15.09
C SER A 218 2.10 10.50 -14.49
N VAL A 219 1.89 10.43 -13.17
CA VAL A 219 0.79 11.13 -12.51
C VAL A 219 1.19 12.59 -12.23
N PRO A 220 0.49 13.60 -12.76
CA PRO A 220 0.82 15.01 -12.56
C PRO A 220 0.90 15.36 -11.07
N GLU A 221 1.95 16.09 -10.66
CA GLU A 221 2.03 16.63 -9.31
C GLU A 221 0.85 17.56 -9.06
N GLY A 222 0.08 17.29 -8.01
CA GLY A 222 -1.06 18.11 -7.64
C GLY A 222 -2.38 17.77 -8.34
N ASP A 223 -2.50 16.64 -9.06
CA ASP A 223 -3.82 16.15 -9.47
C ASP A 223 -4.63 15.77 -8.22
N PRO A 224 -5.74 16.47 -7.91
CA PRO A 224 -6.56 16.20 -6.74
C PRO A 224 -7.27 14.83 -6.80
N ASN A 225 -7.20 14.12 -7.93
CA ASN A 225 -7.72 12.77 -8.10
C ASN A 225 -6.65 11.67 -7.94
N THR A 226 -5.44 12.03 -7.52
CA THR A 226 -4.36 11.06 -7.28
C THR A 226 -4.25 10.78 -5.80
N PRO A 227 -4.69 9.60 -5.30
CA PRO A 227 -4.51 9.32 -3.90
C PRO A 227 -3.06 8.96 -3.59
N PRO A 228 -2.56 9.44 -2.45
CA PRO A 228 -1.17 9.33 -2.05
C PRO A 228 -0.76 7.89 -1.71
N ILE A 229 -1.72 6.99 -1.59
CA ILE A 229 -1.49 5.57 -1.34
C ILE A 229 -0.61 4.90 -2.40
N TRP A 230 -0.65 5.42 -3.64
CA TRP A 230 0.21 4.99 -4.75
C TRP A 230 1.50 5.82 -4.86
N HIS A 231 1.51 7.03 -4.30
CA HIS A 231 2.72 7.86 -4.23
C HIS A 231 3.75 7.29 -3.23
N TRP A 232 3.30 6.65 -2.16
CA TRP A 232 4.18 6.25 -1.07
C TRP A 232 4.87 4.89 -1.30
N ALA A 233 4.22 3.91 -1.93
CA ALA A 233 4.87 2.64 -2.30
C ALA A 233 6.04 2.82 -3.30
N VAL A 234 6.19 4.02 -3.86
CA VAL A 234 7.20 4.40 -4.87
C VAL A 234 8.09 5.55 -4.41
N ARG A 235 7.85 6.14 -3.23
CA ARG A 235 8.75 7.13 -2.61
C ARG A 235 9.59 6.48 -1.51
N LEU A 236 10.57 5.68 -1.90
CA LEU A 236 11.80 5.56 -1.12
C LEU A 236 12.56 6.89 -1.30
N PRO A 237 12.89 7.64 -0.24
CA PRO A 237 13.74 8.81 -0.37
C PRO A 237 15.14 8.38 -0.84
N ALA A 238 15.58 8.93 -1.98
CA ALA A 238 16.96 8.86 -2.43
C ALA A 238 17.80 9.90 -1.68
N THR A 239 18.34 9.53 -0.51
CA THR A 239 19.47 10.22 0.15
C THR A 239 20.14 9.16 1.05
N HIS A 240 21.33 8.62 0.82
CA HIS A 240 22.50 9.18 0.15
C HIS A 240 23.26 8.13 -0.66
N VAL A 241 23.68 8.59 -1.85
CA VAL A 241 24.78 8.07 -2.65
C VAL A 241 26.04 7.99 -1.79
N ILE A 242 26.71 6.84 -1.90
CA ILE A 242 28.10 6.62 -1.51
C ILE A 242 28.96 7.76 -2.07
N THR A 243 29.52 8.60 -1.21
CA THR A 243 30.78 9.28 -1.54
C THR A 243 31.88 8.50 -0.85
N GLY A 244 32.61 7.73 -1.65
CA GLY A 244 33.79 7.01 -1.21
C GLY A 244 34.88 7.95 -0.71
N GLY A 245 35.58 7.47 0.31
CA GLY A 245 36.95 7.79 0.67
C GLY A 245 37.62 6.49 1.09
#